data_AF-A0A1Q8ZM36-F1
#
_entry.id   AF-A0A1Q8ZM36-F1
#
_cell.length_a   1.000
_cell.length_b   1.000
_cell.length_c   1.000
_cell.angle_alpha   90.00
_cell.angle_beta   90.00
_cell.angle_gamma   90.00
#
_symmetry.space_group_name_H-M   'P 1'
#
loop_
_entity.id
_entity.type
_entity.pdbx_description
1 polymer ?
#
loop_
_entity_poly.entity_id
_entity_poly.type
_entity_poly.pdbx_seq_one_letter_code
_entity_poly.pdbx_strand_id
1 'polypeptide(L)'
;MAGPGDNSKAKSGVGPDMEPLRRAITGCVRSIAGSANVEVAFANERPGLAGERVRLPELSKRPTAHELAVTRGLGDSMALRLACHDQKIHATLAPEGQDARAVFDAVEQARVESIGALRMQGVANNLHSMNTEKYAKANFSGIINREDAPLSEAVAMMVREAVTGQKPPESAGKVLDLWRSFIEEKAGGDFANLANVVEDQQAFARVVRHMLSAMEMAEDVGDDAEESSNEEENSEEDQQRSGEEEQENSEQEAGSESAPADESESAEEQMEDGEMDGAEISDDDMSEEGDEDSETPGEMRRPASPFDDFNEKVDYKVFTEAFDEEITAEELCDEAELDRLRAFLDKQLAHLQGAVGRLANRLQRRLMAQQNRSWDFDLEEGYLDPARLTRLIIDPMQPLSFKREKDTQFRDTVVSLVIDNSGSMRGRPITVAATCADILARTLERCGVKVEILGFTTKAWKGGQSREQWLASGKPPTPGRLNDLRHIVYKSADAPWRRSRRNLGLMMREGLLKENIDGEALMWAHNRLMGRREQRKIMMMISDGAPVDDSTLSVNPGNYLERHLRAVIEQIETRSPVELLAIGIGHDVTRYYRRAVTIVDADELAGAMTEQLASLFEDKPAKASRGSLRRAG
;
A
#
# COMPACT_ATOMS: atom_id res chain seq x y z
N MET A 1 -22.37 -48.99 -33.11
CA MET A 1 -22.80 -50.14 -32.28
C MET A 1 -21.90 -50.16 -31.05
N ALA A 2 -22.41 -49.81 -29.87
CA ALA A 2 -21.67 -49.90 -28.61
C ALA A 2 -21.96 -51.25 -27.93
N GLY A 3 -20.99 -51.81 -27.22
CA GLY A 3 -21.13 -53.10 -26.54
C GLY A 3 -21.89 -53.00 -25.21
N PRO A 4 -22.50 -54.08 -24.70
CA PRO A 4 -23.17 -54.07 -23.40
C PRO A 4 -22.11 -54.11 -22.27
N GLY A 5 -22.09 -53.09 -21.43
CA GLY A 5 -21.25 -53.07 -20.22
C GLY A 5 -20.83 -51.68 -19.76
N ASP A 6 -20.68 -50.73 -20.67
CA ASP A 6 -20.23 -49.38 -20.34
C ASP A 6 -21.38 -48.54 -19.75
N ASN A 7 -21.45 -48.52 -18.42
CA ASN A 7 -22.52 -47.86 -17.67
C ASN A 7 -22.19 -46.39 -17.33
N SER A 8 -21.21 -45.79 -18.02
CA SER A 8 -20.76 -44.41 -17.83
C SER A 8 -21.66 -43.37 -18.53
N LYS A 9 -22.93 -43.28 -18.14
CA LYS A 9 -23.79 -42.15 -18.55
C LYS A 9 -23.18 -40.83 -18.07
N ALA A 10 -22.53 -40.10 -18.99
CA ALA A 10 -22.01 -38.77 -18.73
C ALA A 10 -23.13 -37.84 -18.24
N LYS A 11 -22.96 -37.26 -17.04
CA LYS A 11 -23.93 -36.31 -16.46
C LYS A 11 -23.88 -35.00 -17.23
N SER A 12 -24.84 -34.80 -18.14
CA SER A 12 -25.06 -33.54 -18.85
C SER A 12 -25.42 -32.42 -17.86
N GLY A 13 -24.43 -31.65 -17.43
CA GLY A 13 -24.60 -30.52 -16.51
C GLY A 13 -23.37 -30.18 -15.65
N VAL A 14 -22.45 -31.12 -15.46
CA VAL A 14 -21.15 -30.84 -14.80
C VAL A 14 -20.10 -30.54 -15.88
N GLY A 15 -19.28 -29.52 -15.66
CA GLY A 15 -18.12 -29.24 -16.52
C GLY A 15 -17.05 -30.34 -16.42
N PRO A 16 -16.05 -30.37 -17.32
CA PRO A 16 -14.89 -31.24 -17.15
C PRO A 16 -14.19 -30.91 -15.83
N ASP A 17 -13.79 -31.94 -15.10
CA ASP A 17 -12.96 -31.75 -13.91
C ASP A 17 -11.55 -31.33 -14.34
N MET A 18 -11.17 -30.12 -13.94
CA MET A 18 -9.89 -29.51 -14.28
C MET A 18 -8.78 -29.85 -13.26
N GLU A 19 -9.13 -30.41 -12.11
CA GLU A 19 -8.18 -30.70 -11.03
C GLU A 19 -7.10 -31.74 -11.42
N PRO A 20 -7.41 -32.83 -12.16
CA PRO A 20 -6.39 -33.74 -12.68
C PRO A 20 -5.38 -33.02 -13.59
N LEU A 21 -5.82 -32.02 -14.36
CA LEU A 21 -4.96 -31.25 -15.25
C LEU A 21 -4.13 -30.21 -14.50
N ARG A 22 -4.72 -29.48 -13.53
CA ARG A 22 -3.98 -28.58 -12.62
C ARG A 22 -2.87 -29.34 -11.87
N ARG A 23 -3.18 -30.55 -11.39
CA ARG A 23 -2.23 -31.45 -10.74
C ARG A 23 -1.13 -31.97 -11.68
N ALA A 24 -1.46 -32.32 -12.93
CA ALA A 24 -0.47 -32.71 -13.93
C ALA A 24 0.44 -31.54 -14.36
N ILE A 25 -0.10 -30.33 -14.45
CA ILE A 25 0.67 -29.11 -14.70
C ILE A 25 1.67 -28.88 -13.56
N THR A 26 1.16 -28.85 -12.32
CA THR A 26 1.95 -28.74 -11.07
C THR A 26 3.07 -29.77 -10.98
N GLY A 27 2.78 -31.03 -11.32
CA GLY A 27 3.74 -32.13 -11.29
C GLY A 27 4.95 -31.86 -12.20
N CYS A 28 4.73 -31.52 -13.47
CA CYS A 28 5.85 -31.29 -14.38
C CYS A 28 6.59 -29.97 -14.09
N VAL A 29 5.93 -28.93 -13.56
CA VAL A 29 6.62 -27.71 -13.12
C VAL A 29 7.66 -28.05 -12.03
N ARG A 30 7.27 -28.86 -11.02
CA ARG A 30 8.19 -29.38 -10.00
C ARG A 30 9.31 -30.24 -10.58
N SER A 31 8.99 -31.10 -11.56
CA SER A 31 9.99 -31.96 -12.21
C SER A 31 11.01 -31.19 -13.06
N ILE A 32 10.59 -30.14 -13.77
CA ILE A 32 11.47 -29.29 -14.58
C ILE A 32 12.31 -28.39 -13.65
N ALA A 33 11.70 -27.82 -12.61
CA ALA A 33 12.37 -26.95 -11.63
C ALA A 33 13.35 -27.67 -10.70
N GLY A 34 13.41 -29.01 -10.71
CA GLY A 34 14.24 -29.82 -9.82
C GLY A 34 13.81 -29.85 -8.34
N SER A 35 12.93 -28.94 -7.90
CA SER A 35 12.45 -28.85 -6.51
C SER A 35 11.01 -29.37 -6.35
N ALA A 36 10.81 -30.24 -5.37
CA ALA A 36 9.50 -30.76 -4.98
C ALA A 36 8.66 -29.73 -4.18
N ASN A 37 9.29 -28.70 -3.63
CA ASN A 37 8.64 -27.69 -2.79
C ASN A 37 7.82 -26.69 -3.61
N VAL A 38 8.17 -26.48 -4.88
CA VAL A 38 7.62 -25.42 -5.75
C VAL A 38 6.10 -25.34 -5.66
N GLU A 39 5.57 -24.24 -5.16
CA GLU A 39 4.14 -24.01 -5.04
C GLU A 39 3.57 -23.53 -6.37
N VAL A 40 2.63 -24.28 -6.96
CA VAL A 40 1.97 -23.89 -8.21
C VAL A 40 0.53 -23.49 -7.92
N ALA A 41 0.20 -22.23 -8.20
CA ALA A 41 -1.13 -21.66 -8.00
C ALA A 41 -1.74 -21.22 -9.35
N PHE A 42 -3.05 -21.44 -9.51
CA PHE A 42 -3.82 -21.00 -10.67
C PHE A 42 -4.72 -19.84 -10.27
N ALA A 43 -4.62 -18.69 -10.95
CA ALA A 43 -5.36 -17.47 -10.61
C ALA A 43 -5.66 -16.64 -11.87
N ASN A 44 -6.66 -15.76 -11.80
CA ASN A 44 -7.01 -14.80 -12.87
C ASN A 44 -6.14 -13.53 -12.84
N GLU A 45 -4.93 -13.64 -12.30
CA GLU A 45 -3.97 -12.55 -12.10
C GLU A 45 -2.84 -12.64 -13.14
N ARG A 46 -1.95 -11.63 -13.18
CA ARG A 46 -0.76 -11.69 -14.04
C ARG A 46 0.10 -12.91 -13.67
N PRO A 47 0.52 -13.75 -14.63
CA PRO A 47 1.43 -14.87 -14.37
C PRO A 47 2.77 -14.37 -13.82
N GLY A 48 3.42 -15.12 -12.95
CA GLY A 48 4.70 -14.71 -12.37
C GLY A 48 5.34 -15.71 -11.42
N LEU A 49 6.63 -15.53 -11.19
CA LEU A 49 7.48 -16.34 -10.30
C LEU A 49 7.92 -15.47 -9.11
N ALA A 50 7.81 -16.00 -7.89
CA ALA A 50 8.26 -15.33 -6.66
C ALA A 50 8.86 -16.35 -5.69
N GLY A 51 10.20 -16.42 -5.62
CA GLY A 51 10.89 -17.54 -4.95
C GLY A 51 10.47 -18.88 -5.57
N GLU A 52 10.25 -19.91 -4.74
CA GLU A 52 9.71 -21.20 -5.20
C GLU A 52 8.19 -21.17 -5.56
N ARG A 53 7.54 -20.01 -5.70
CA ARG A 53 6.10 -19.90 -5.97
C ARG A 53 5.80 -19.46 -7.41
N VAL A 54 5.18 -20.35 -8.17
CA VAL A 54 4.80 -20.20 -9.58
C VAL A 54 3.30 -19.89 -9.68
N ARG A 55 2.94 -18.76 -10.32
CA ARG A 55 1.57 -18.32 -10.54
C ARG A 55 1.22 -18.44 -12.02
N LEU A 56 0.26 -19.32 -12.33
CA LEU A 56 -0.25 -19.60 -13.68
C LEU A 56 -1.65 -19.01 -13.87
N PRO A 57 -2.04 -18.68 -15.11
CA PRO A 57 -3.40 -18.23 -15.40
C PRO A 57 -4.41 -19.34 -15.09
N GLU A 58 -5.59 -18.97 -14.60
CA GLU A 58 -6.68 -19.91 -14.41
C GLU A 58 -7.25 -20.36 -15.76
N LEU A 59 -7.22 -21.67 -16.01
CA LEU A 59 -7.80 -22.28 -17.21
C LEU A 59 -9.33 -22.12 -17.22
N SER A 60 -9.86 -21.79 -18.40
CA SER A 60 -11.28 -21.69 -18.67
C SER A 60 -12.01 -23.03 -18.49
N LYS A 61 -13.34 -23.00 -18.40
CA LYS A 61 -14.19 -24.19 -18.18
C LYS A 61 -14.16 -25.21 -19.33
N ARG A 62 -13.59 -24.85 -20.49
CA ARG A 62 -13.41 -25.68 -21.69
C ARG A 62 -12.18 -25.18 -22.47
N PRO A 63 -10.96 -25.43 -21.96
CA PRO A 63 -9.79 -24.76 -22.48
C PRO A 63 -9.45 -25.25 -23.89
N THR A 64 -8.99 -24.32 -24.73
CA THR A 64 -8.52 -24.67 -26.08
C THR A 64 -7.15 -25.33 -26.03
N ALA A 65 -6.77 -26.08 -27.07
CA ALA A 65 -5.42 -26.66 -27.16
C ALA A 65 -4.32 -25.58 -27.11
N HIS A 66 -4.58 -24.39 -27.66
CA HIS A 66 -3.71 -23.22 -27.59
C HIS A 66 -3.59 -22.66 -26.17
N GLU A 67 -4.72 -22.45 -25.48
CA GLU A 67 -4.76 -22.00 -24.09
C GLU A 67 -4.01 -22.95 -23.14
N LEU A 68 -4.11 -24.26 -23.38
CA LEU A 68 -3.33 -25.27 -22.66
C LEU A 68 -1.83 -25.17 -22.97
N ALA A 69 -1.44 -24.99 -24.24
CA ALA A 69 -0.04 -24.85 -24.64
C ALA A 69 0.61 -23.56 -24.10
N VAL A 70 -0.11 -22.44 -24.11
CA VAL A 70 0.32 -21.16 -23.50
C VAL A 70 0.48 -21.28 -21.99
N THR A 71 -0.53 -21.84 -21.30
CA THR A 71 -0.47 -22.06 -19.85
C THR A 71 0.65 -23.02 -19.47
N ARG A 72 0.96 -23.99 -20.34
CA ARG A 72 2.12 -24.85 -20.22
C ARG A 72 3.43 -24.10 -20.41
N GLY A 73 3.58 -23.32 -21.48
CA GLY A 73 4.81 -22.58 -21.77
C GLY A 73 5.17 -21.62 -20.64
N LEU A 74 4.18 -20.96 -20.02
CA LEU A 74 4.39 -20.13 -18.82
C LEU A 74 4.95 -20.94 -17.65
N GLY A 75 4.37 -22.12 -17.36
CA GLY A 75 4.86 -22.99 -16.28
C GLY A 75 6.22 -23.60 -16.56
N ASP A 76 6.47 -24.01 -17.80
CA ASP A 76 7.74 -24.60 -18.21
C ASP A 76 8.85 -23.52 -18.24
N SER A 77 8.56 -22.30 -18.70
CA SER A 77 9.46 -21.12 -18.65
C SER A 77 9.87 -20.75 -17.22
N MET A 78 8.90 -20.63 -16.30
CA MET A 78 9.19 -20.35 -14.88
C MET A 78 9.96 -21.48 -14.20
N ALA A 79 9.68 -22.73 -14.55
CA ALA A 79 10.40 -23.89 -14.03
C ALA A 79 11.85 -23.96 -14.56
N LEU A 80 12.08 -23.63 -15.82
CA LEU A 80 13.43 -23.53 -16.40
C LEU A 80 14.24 -22.41 -15.75
N ARG A 81 13.62 -21.26 -15.44
CA ARG A 81 14.30 -20.21 -14.66
C ARG A 81 14.72 -20.75 -13.29
N LEU A 82 13.83 -21.43 -12.55
CA LEU A 82 14.19 -22.06 -11.27
C LEU A 82 15.32 -23.10 -11.37
N ALA A 83 15.43 -23.82 -12.49
CA ALA A 83 16.42 -24.90 -12.67
C ALA A 83 17.75 -24.48 -13.30
N CYS A 84 17.81 -23.33 -13.99
CA CYS A 84 18.95 -22.95 -14.83
C CYS A 84 19.49 -21.52 -14.58
N HIS A 85 18.92 -20.78 -13.62
CA HIS A 85 19.33 -19.41 -13.26
C HIS A 85 19.87 -19.33 -11.83
N ASP A 86 21.13 -18.97 -11.66
CA ASP A 86 21.69 -18.49 -10.40
C ASP A 86 21.46 -16.97 -10.27
N GLN A 87 20.65 -16.60 -9.28
CA GLN A 87 20.28 -15.22 -9.00
C GLN A 87 21.47 -14.34 -8.55
N LYS A 88 22.53 -14.93 -7.96
CA LYS A 88 23.74 -14.22 -7.53
C LYS A 88 24.64 -13.90 -8.72
N ILE A 89 24.91 -14.88 -9.59
CA ILE A 89 25.70 -14.66 -10.81
C ILE A 89 25.06 -13.57 -11.66
N HIS A 90 23.73 -13.61 -11.81
CA HIS A 90 22.98 -12.57 -12.52
C HIS A 90 23.07 -11.20 -11.84
N ALA A 91 22.94 -11.13 -10.50
CA ALA A 91 23.03 -9.86 -9.77
C ALA A 91 24.43 -9.22 -9.83
N THR A 92 25.50 -10.03 -9.77
CA THR A 92 26.89 -9.55 -9.87
C THR A 92 27.26 -9.09 -11.29
N LEU A 93 26.70 -9.72 -12.33
CA LEU A 93 27.05 -9.43 -13.72
C LEU A 93 26.07 -8.52 -14.46
N ALA A 94 24.98 -8.08 -13.81
CA ALA A 94 24.06 -7.11 -14.38
C ALA A 94 24.78 -5.77 -14.69
N PRO A 95 24.44 -5.09 -15.79
CA PRO A 95 24.86 -3.72 -16.04
C PRO A 95 24.03 -2.74 -15.18
N GLU A 96 24.60 -1.56 -14.92
CA GLU A 96 23.96 -0.52 -14.09
C GLU A 96 22.85 0.24 -14.85
N GLY A 97 23.09 0.54 -16.14
CA GLY A 97 22.14 1.27 -16.98
C GLY A 97 20.82 0.52 -17.22
N GLN A 98 19.70 1.22 -17.03
CA GLN A 98 18.34 0.66 -17.06
C GLN A 98 18.03 -0.11 -18.35
N ASP A 99 18.30 0.46 -19.52
CA ASP A 99 18.06 -0.19 -20.82
C ASP A 99 18.96 -1.41 -21.05
N ALA A 100 20.25 -1.29 -20.71
CA ALA A 100 21.20 -2.39 -20.81
C ALA A 100 20.79 -3.57 -19.91
N ARG A 101 20.25 -3.27 -18.73
CA ARG A 101 19.72 -4.25 -17.78
C ARG A 101 18.43 -4.88 -18.28
N ALA A 102 17.52 -4.09 -18.88
CA ALA A 102 16.32 -4.62 -19.52
C ALA A 102 16.64 -5.58 -20.69
N VAL A 103 17.71 -5.32 -21.45
CA VAL A 103 18.23 -6.26 -22.46
C VAL A 103 18.84 -7.50 -21.78
N PHE A 104 19.69 -7.34 -20.77
CA PHE A 104 20.36 -8.42 -20.04
C PHE A 104 19.36 -9.41 -19.42
N ASP A 105 18.37 -8.92 -18.67
CA ASP A 105 17.30 -9.70 -18.04
C ASP A 105 16.44 -10.46 -19.07
N ALA A 106 16.15 -9.84 -20.23
CA ALA A 106 15.38 -10.46 -21.31
C ALA A 106 16.19 -11.55 -22.05
N VAL A 107 17.49 -11.33 -22.22
CA VAL A 107 18.41 -12.27 -22.87
C VAL A 107 18.71 -13.47 -21.97
N GLU A 108 18.84 -13.28 -20.65
CA GLU A 108 18.93 -14.39 -19.68
C GLU A 108 17.64 -15.23 -19.66
N GLN A 109 16.47 -14.58 -19.73
CA GLN A 109 15.19 -15.29 -19.88
C GLN A 109 15.15 -16.11 -21.19
N ALA A 110 15.70 -15.58 -22.29
CA ALA A 110 15.84 -16.32 -23.54
C ALA A 110 16.85 -17.49 -23.42
N ARG A 111 17.91 -17.37 -22.63
CA ARG A 111 18.89 -18.46 -22.37
C ARG A 111 18.23 -19.65 -21.68
N VAL A 112 17.57 -19.44 -20.54
CA VAL A 112 16.96 -20.55 -19.77
C VAL A 112 15.83 -21.24 -20.56
N GLU A 113 15.06 -20.49 -21.36
CA GLU A 113 14.08 -21.05 -22.29
C GLU A 113 14.74 -21.87 -23.41
N SER A 114 15.88 -21.40 -23.94
CA SER A 114 16.61 -22.10 -25.01
C SER A 114 17.21 -23.42 -24.53
N ILE A 115 17.77 -23.48 -23.31
CA ILE A 115 18.23 -24.74 -22.68
C ILE A 115 17.10 -25.76 -22.60
N GLY A 116 15.91 -25.33 -22.15
CA GLY A 116 14.73 -26.19 -22.07
C GLY A 116 14.23 -26.64 -23.44
N ALA A 117 14.22 -25.74 -24.43
CA ALA A 117 13.79 -26.05 -25.79
C ALA A 117 14.73 -27.07 -26.48
N LEU A 118 16.04 -26.91 -26.34
CA LEU A 118 17.05 -27.84 -26.88
C LEU A 118 16.96 -29.23 -26.23
N ARG A 119 16.73 -29.29 -24.90
CA ARG A 119 16.67 -30.55 -24.15
C ARG A 119 15.31 -31.25 -24.28
N MET A 120 14.22 -30.54 -24.55
CA MET A 120 12.85 -31.09 -24.50
C MET A 120 11.94 -30.50 -25.59
N GLN A 121 11.77 -31.20 -26.72
CA GLN A 121 10.91 -30.78 -27.84
C GLN A 121 9.47 -30.42 -27.44
N GLY A 122 8.88 -31.11 -26.45
CA GLY A 122 7.55 -30.77 -25.93
C GLY A 122 7.50 -29.41 -25.26
N VAL A 123 8.54 -29.07 -24.48
CA VAL A 123 8.70 -27.76 -23.84
C VAL A 123 9.00 -26.70 -24.89
N ALA A 124 9.82 -27.00 -25.91
CA ALA A 124 10.07 -26.11 -27.05
C ALA A 124 8.76 -25.68 -27.73
N ASN A 125 7.84 -26.61 -27.97
CA ASN A 125 6.53 -26.32 -28.56
C ASN A 125 5.66 -25.45 -27.63
N ASN A 126 5.64 -25.74 -26.34
CA ASN A 126 4.89 -24.95 -25.35
C ASN A 126 5.43 -23.51 -25.23
N LEU A 127 6.76 -23.36 -25.17
CA LEU A 127 7.45 -22.07 -25.15
C LEU A 127 7.21 -21.27 -26.44
N HIS A 128 7.16 -21.93 -27.60
CA HIS A 128 6.79 -21.29 -28.86
C HIS A 128 5.35 -20.76 -28.82
N SER A 129 4.37 -21.57 -28.40
CA SER A 129 2.98 -21.12 -28.23
C SER A 129 2.83 -19.95 -27.27
N MET A 130 3.55 -19.98 -26.14
CA MET A 130 3.59 -18.87 -25.17
C MET A 130 4.20 -17.60 -25.77
N ASN A 131 5.34 -17.68 -26.47
CA ASN A 131 5.99 -16.51 -27.05
C ASN A 131 5.15 -15.91 -28.19
N THR A 132 4.51 -16.73 -29.03
CA THR A 132 3.57 -16.24 -30.06
C THR A 132 2.40 -15.48 -29.43
N GLU A 133 1.82 -15.98 -28.34
CA GLU A 133 0.75 -15.31 -27.57
C GLU A 133 1.25 -14.01 -26.91
N LYS A 134 2.47 -13.99 -26.36
CA LYS A 134 3.11 -12.80 -25.77
C LYS A 134 3.22 -11.69 -26.80
N TYR A 135 3.81 -11.98 -27.96
CA TYR A 135 4.04 -10.99 -29.01
C TYR A 135 2.74 -10.54 -29.71
N ALA A 136 1.75 -11.43 -29.84
CA ALA A 136 0.41 -11.05 -30.30
C ALA A 136 -0.27 -10.04 -29.36
N LYS A 137 -0.17 -10.24 -28.03
CA LYS A 137 -0.73 -9.33 -27.02
C LYS A 137 0.03 -8.01 -26.89
N ALA A 138 1.32 -7.98 -27.21
CA ALA A 138 2.12 -6.75 -27.23
C ALA A 138 1.82 -5.84 -28.44
N ASN A 139 0.96 -6.28 -29.38
CA ASN A 139 0.53 -5.53 -30.58
C ASN A 139 1.67 -4.89 -31.39
N PHE A 140 2.80 -5.59 -31.54
CA PHE A 140 3.94 -5.17 -32.36
C PHE A 140 3.59 -4.96 -33.85
N SER A 141 2.37 -5.31 -34.27
CA SER A 141 1.82 -5.00 -35.59
C SER A 141 1.66 -3.50 -35.86
N GLY A 142 1.48 -2.68 -34.81
CA GLY A 142 1.29 -1.23 -34.93
C GLY A 142 2.58 -0.41 -35.02
N ILE A 143 3.72 -0.99 -34.60
CA ILE A 143 5.00 -0.29 -34.51
C ILE A 143 5.58 -0.05 -35.92
N ILE A 144 6.11 1.16 -36.15
CA ILE A 144 6.67 1.61 -37.43
C ILE A 144 8.05 2.26 -37.24
N ASN A 145 8.24 3.07 -36.20
CA ASN A 145 9.54 3.67 -35.90
C ASN A 145 10.39 2.71 -35.06
N ARG A 146 11.72 2.86 -35.17
CA ARG A 146 12.67 2.07 -34.38
C ARG A 146 12.74 2.52 -32.91
N GLU A 147 12.44 3.80 -32.65
CA GLU A 147 12.38 4.38 -31.30
C GLU A 147 11.24 3.78 -30.46
N ASP A 148 10.09 3.48 -31.09
CA ASP A 148 8.93 2.83 -30.44
C ASP A 148 9.10 1.30 -30.26
N ALA A 149 10.21 0.72 -30.74
CA ALA A 149 10.39 -0.73 -30.85
C ALA A 149 11.30 -1.27 -29.72
N PRO A 150 10.83 -2.15 -28.81
CA PRO A 150 11.60 -2.57 -27.65
C PRO A 150 12.82 -3.44 -28.00
N LEU A 151 14.02 -2.86 -27.87
CA LEU A 151 15.30 -3.50 -28.17
C LEU A 151 15.54 -4.80 -27.37
N SER A 152 15.14 -4.84 -26.09
CA SER A 152 15.27 -6.02 -25.23
C SER A 152 14.57 -7.26 -25.79
N GLU A 153 13.36 -7.11 -26.33
CA GLU A 153 12.64 -8.20 -26.99
C GLU A 153 13.27 -8.56 -28.34
N ALA A 154 13.78 -7.57 -29.10
CA ALA A 154 14.47 -7.82 -30.37
C ALA A 154 15.75 -8.66 -30.18
N VAL A 155 16.62 -8.30 -29.23
CA VAL A 155 17.82 -9.06 -28.90
C VAL A 155 17.45 -10.44 -28.35
N ALA A 156 16.48 -10.54 -27.43
CA ALA A 156 16.03 -11.83 -26.89
C ALA A 156 15.48 -12.78 -27.97
N MET A 157 14.78 -12.25 -28.98
CA MET A 157 14.35 -13.03 -30.15
C MET A 157 15.53 -13.53 -30.99
N MET A 158 16.54 -12.69 -31.25
CA MET A 158 17.73 -13.09 -32.01
C MET A 158 18.60 -14.10 -31.26
N VAL A 159 18.73 -13.97 -29.94
CA VAL A 159 19.41 -14.97 -29.09
C VAL A 159 18.69 -16.31 -29.18
N ARG A 160 17.35 -16.32 -29.07
CA ARG A 160 16.55 -17.55 -29.20
C ARG A 160 16.68 -18.16 -30.60
N GLU A 161 16.68 -17.35 -31.66
CA GLU A 161 16.89 -17.83 -33.05
C GLU A 161 18.28 -18.45 -33.24
N ALA A 162 19.34 -17.78 -32.77
CA ALA A 162 20.72 -18.25 -32.88
C ALA A 162 20.99 -19.54 -32.08
N VAL A 163 20.47 -19.63 -30.85
CA VAL A 163 20.75 -20.77 -29.94
C VAL A 163 19.86 -21.99 -30.26
N THR A 164 18.61 -21.80 -30.68
CA THR A 164 17.65 -22.92 -30.90
C THR A 164 17.40 -23.25 -32.38
N GLY A 165 17.79 -22.38 -33.31
CA GLY A 165 17.42 -22.47 -34.72
C GLY A 165 15.93 -22.23 -35.01
N GLN A 166 15.12 -21.90 -33.99
CA GLN A 166 13.70 -21.60 -34.17
C GLN A 166 13.51 -20.15 -34.57
N LYS A 167 12.87 -19.92 -35.73
CA LYS A 167 12.50 -18.59 -36.19
C LYS A 167 11.54 -17.91 -35.21
N PRO A 168 11.70 -16.61 -34.92
CA PRO A 168 10.74 -15.85 -34.12
C PRO A 168 9.32 -15.86 -34.75
N PRO A 169 8.26 -15.76 -33.92
CA PRO A 169 6.88 -15.77 -34.42
C PRO A 169 6.56 -14.62 -35.36
N GLU A 170 5.70 -14.87 -36.36
CA GLU A 170 5.25 -13.85 -37.33
C GLU A 170 4.65 -12.60 -36.66
N SER A 171 4.01 -12.78 -35.49
CA SER A 171 3.44 -11.70 -34.68
C SER A 171 4.46 -10.68 -34.15
N ALA A 172 5.76 -10.97 -34.22
CA ALA A 172 6.84 -10.08 -33.78
C ALA A 172 7.67 -9.47 -34.93
N GLY A 173 7.40 -9.86 -36.18
CA GLY A 173 8.28 -9.58 -37.34
C GLY A 173 8.74 -8.12 -37.45
N LYS A 174 7.81 -7.15 -37.45
CA LYS A 174 8.13 -5.73 -37.60
C LYS A 174 9.17 -5.19 -36.61
N VAL A 175 9.04 -5.53 -35.31
CA VAL A 175 9.97 -5.07 -34.27
C VAL A 175 11.36 -5.69 -34.47
N LEU A 176 11.40 -6.96 -34.88
CA LEU A 176 12.65 -7.64 -35.21
C LEU A 176 13.31 -7.05 -36.45
N ASP A 177 12.55 -6.80 -37.52
CA ASP A 177 13.05 -6.27 -38.80
C ASP A 177 13.65 -4.86 -38.66
N LEU A 178 13.10 -4.03 -37.76
CA LEU A 178 13.61 -2.68 -37.47
C LEU A 178 14.98 -2.68 -36.77
N TRP A 179 15.29 -3.70 -35.97
CA TRP A 179 16.53 -3.79 -35.19
C TRP A 179 17.55 -4.76 -35.76
N ARG A 180 17.13 -5.78 -36.54
CA ARG A 180 17.96 -6.89 -37.03
C ARG A 180 19.28 -6.41 -37.63
N SER A 181 19.25 -5.50 -38.61
CA SER A 181 20.47 -5.08 -39.30
C SER A 181 21.48 -4.39 -38.37
N PHE A 182 21.02 -3.63 -37.37
CA PHE A 182 21.88 -3.00 -36.38
C PHE A 182 22.48 -4.02 -35.40
N ILE A 183 21.69 -4.98 -34.94
CA ILE A 183 22.15 -6.04 -34.03
C ILE A 183 23.12 -6.99 -34.76
N GLU A 184 22.87 -7.31 -36.03
CA GLU A 184 23.77 -8.11 -36.88
C GLU A 184 25.08 -7.34 -37.19
N GLU A 185 25.03 -6.02 -37.38
CA GLU A 185 26.22 -5.16 -37.57
C GLU A 185 27.07 -5.02 -36.29
N LYS A 186 26.44 -4.75 -35.14
CA LYS A 186 27.15 -4.49 -33.88
C LYS A 186 27.59 -5.74 -33.13
N ALA A 187 26.77 -6.80 -33.13
CA ALA A 187 26.94 -7.96 -32.25
C ALA A 187 26.87 -9.31 -32.98
N GLY A 188 26.77 -9.34 -34.32
CA GLY A 188 26.54 -10.55 -35.11
C GLY A 188 27.56 -11.69 -34.89
N GLY A 189 28.81 -11.37 -34.51
CA GLY A 189 29.84 -12.37 -34.19
C GLY A 189 29.58 -13.10 -32.87
N ASP A 190 29.04 -12.41 -31.87
CA ASP A 190 28.86 -12.95 -30.51
C ASP A 190 27.70 -13.96 -30.43
N PHE A 191 26.65 -13.78 -31.24
CA PHE A 191 25.53 -14.74 -31.34
C PHE A 191 26.00 -16.16 -31.70
N ALA A 192 27.06 -16.29 -32.50
CA ALA A 192 27.66 -17.59 -32.83
C ALA A 192 28.40 -18.22 -31.63
N ASN A 193 28.84 -17.41 -30.67
CA ASN A 193 29.48 -17.88 -29.45
C ASN A 193 28.47 -18.23 -28.34
N LEU A 194 27.35 -17.50 -28.23
CA LEU A 194 26.27 -17.76 -27.25
C LEU A 194 25.79 -19.22 -27.24
N ALA A 195 25.75 -19.87 -28.41
CA ALA A 195 25.35 -21.28 -28.52
C ALA A 195 26.36 -22.25 -27.86
N ASN A 196 27.65 -21.91 -27.78
CA ASN A 196 28.68 -22.72 -27.14
C ASN A 196 28.66 -22.57 -25.61
N VAL A 197 28.33 -21.38 -25.12
CA VAL A 197 28.35 -21.03 -23.68
C VAL A 197 26.98 -21.11 -23.00
N VAL A 198 25.92 -21.52 -23.70
CA VAL A 198 24.52 -21.49 -23.21
C VAL A 198 24.31 -22.15 -21.84
N GLU A 199 25.04 -23.24 -21.54
CA GLU A 199 24.90 -23.97 -20.27
C GLU A 199 25.71 -23.35 -19.11
N ASP A 200 26.66 -22.44 -19.39
CA ASP A 200 27.44 -21.69 -18.40
C ASP A 200 26.93 -20.24 -18.32
N GLN A 201 26.22 -19.91 -17.24
CA GLN A 201 25.64 -18.58 -17.05
C GLN A 201 26.70 -17.48 -16.90
N GLN A 202 27.88 -17.76 -16.34
CA GLN A 202 28.92 -16.75 -16.15
C GLN A 202 29.64 -16.45 -17.47
N ALA A 203 29.97 -17.48 -18.25
CA ALA A 203 30.52 -17.30 -19.59
C ALA A 203 29.52 -16.64 -20.54
N PHE A 204 28.24 -17.04 -20.51
CA PHE A 204 27.19 -16.41 -21.31
C PHE A 204 26.98 -14.94 -20.92
N ALA A 205 26.91 -14.61 -19.62
CA ALA A 205 26.78 -13.24 -19.15
C ALA A 205 27.96 -12.35 -19.56
N ARG A 206 29.20 -12.86 -19.58
CA ARG A 206 30.36 -12.13 -20.14
C ARG A 206 30.15 -11.79 -21.62
N VAL A 207 29.73 -12.74 -22.45
CA VAL A 207 29.44 -12.48 -23.87
C VAL A 207 28.30 -11.45 -24.04
N VAL A 208 27.24 -11.52 -23.23
CA VAL A 208 26.14 -10.53 -23.29
C VAL A 208 26.62 -9.13 -22.86
N ARG A 209 27.52 -8.99 -21.89
CA ARG A 209 28.14 -7.69 -21.55
C ARG A 209 28.99 -7.14 -22.71
N HIS A 210 29.76 -7.99 -23.39
CA HIS A 210 30.50 -7.58 -24.61
C HIS A 210 29.56 -7.09 -25.71
N MET A 211 28.45 -7.79 -25.96
CA MET A 211 27.41 -7.35 -26.91
C MET A 211 26.80 -5.98 -26.54
N LEU A 212 26.56 -5.73 -25.25
CA LEU A 212 26.04 -4.46 -24.75
C LEU A 212 27.07 -3.32 -24.90
N SER A 213 28.34 -3.59 -24.64
CA SER A 213 29.47 -2.68 -24.89
C SER A 213 29.58 -2.33 -26.39
N ALA A 214 29.52 -3.33 -27.27
CA ALA A 214 29.54 -3.14 -28.73
C ALA A 214 28.32 -2.35 -29.27
N MET A 215 27.17 -2.44 -28.60
CA MET A 215 25.97 -1.64 -28.89
C MET A 215 25.98 -0.24 -28.22
N GLU A 216 27.08 0.17 -27.57
CA GLU A 216 27.25 1.44 -26.86
C GLU A 216 26.28 1.62 -25.67
N MET A 217 25.82 0.51 -25.07
CA MET A 217 24.85 0.48 -23.96
C MET A 217 25.46 0.26 -22.57
N ALA A 218 26.72 -0.19 -22.48
CA ALA A 218 27.39 -0.49 -21.21
C ALA A 218 28.89 -0.15 -21.28
N GLU A 219 29.49 0.18 -20.15
CA GLU A 219 30.94 0.35 -20.06
C GLU A 219 31.67 -1.00 -20.11
N ASP A 220 32.83 -1.00 -20.78
CA ASP A 220 33.62 -2.20 -21.04
C ASP A 220 34.38 -2.64 -19.78
N VAL A 221 33.96 -3.77 -19.21
CA VAL A 221 34.65 -4.41 -18.08
C VAL A 221 35.58 -5.47 -18.64
N GLY A 222 36.84 -5.10 -18.86
CA GLY A 222 37.89 -6.02 -19.32
C GLY A 222 38.12 -7.19 -18.37
N ASP A 223 38.70 -8.27 -18.90
CA ASP A 223 38.86 -9.59 -18.24
C ASP A 223 39.81 -9.63 -17.01
N ASP A 224 40.23 -8.49 -16.47
CA ASP A 224 41.14 -8.35 -15.29
C ASP A 224 40.49 -8.77 -13.95
N ALA A 225 39.47 -9.64 -13.98
CA ALA A 225 38.72 -10.12 -12.83
C ALA A 225 39.07 -11.57 -12.40
N GLU A 226 40.04 -12.23 -13.04
CA GLU A 226 40.41 -13.63 -12.72
C GLU A 226 41.55 -13.78 -11.68
N GLU A 227 42.25 -12.71 -11.27
CA GLU A 227 43.27 -12.74 -10.19
C GLU A 227 42.74 -12.19 -8.84
N SER A 228 41.79 -12.87 -8.20
CA SER A 228 41.35 -12.58 -6.82
C SER A 228 40.80 -13.80 -6.06
N SER A 229 41.12 -15.03 -6.51
CA SER A 229 40.50 -16.27 -6.03
C SER A 229 41.45 -17.24 -5.31
N ASN A 230 42.43 -16.73 -4.57
CA ASN A 230 43.19 -17.46 -3.55
C ASN A 230 43.95 -16.49 -2.62
N GLU A 231 43.44 -16.23 -1.40
CA GLU A 231 44.18 -16.47 -0.15
C GLU A 231 43.32 -16.22 1.11
N GLU A 232 43.68 -16.92 2.19
CA GLU A 232 43.25 -16.82 3.60
C GLU A 232 41.75 -16.92 3.95
N GLU A 233 41.36 -18.13 4.40
CA GLU A 233 40.23 -18.34 5.32
C GLU A 233 40.46 -17.67 6.70
N ASN A 234 39.36 -17.53 7.46
CA ASN A 234 39.31 -17.56 8.93
C ASN A 234 39.61 -16.28 9.75
N SER A 235 38.56 -15.51 10.04
CA SER A 235 38.15 -15.24 11.45
C SER A 235 36.70 -14.72 11.53
N GLU A 236 36.10 -14.79 12.73
CA GLU A 236 34.64 -14.71 12.93
C GLU A 236 34.10 -13.30 13.22
N GLU A 237 32.87 -13.07 12.73
CA GLU A 237 31.78 -12.23 13.28
C GLU A 237 32.10 -10.99 14.15
N ASP A 238 31.89 -9.79 13.59
CA ASP A 238 31.02 -8.77 14.22
C ASP A 238 30.48 -7.75 13.20
N GLN A 239 29.46 -6.98 13.62
CA GLN A 239 28.95 -5.71 13.07
C GLN A 239 28.39 -5.74 11.63
N GLN A 240 27.04 -5.78 11.52
CA GLN A 240 26.18 -4.59 11.38
C GLN A 240 26.19 -3.97 9.98
N ARG A 241 25.04 -4.07 9.29
CA ARG A 241 24.75 -3.36 8.03
C ARG A 241 23.59 -2.37 8.25
N SER A 242 23.84 -1.11 7.89
CA SER A 242 22.81 -0.24 7.30
C SER A 242 22.36 -0.85 5.96
N GLY A 243 21.20 -0.53 5.38
CA GLY A 243 20.44 0.71 5.50
C GLY A 243 20.77 1.61 4.30
N GLU A 244 19.76 1.83 3.47
CA GLU A 244 19.63 2.85 2.39
C GLU A 244 20.64 2.84 1.20
N GLU A 245 20.28 3.22 -0.03
CA GLU A 245 18.93 3.38 -0.64
C GLU A 245 18.84 2.62 -2.01
N GLU A 246 18.61 3.11 -3.24
CA GLU A 246 18.21 4.42 -3.79
C GLU A 246 17.54 4.25 -5.19
N GLN A 247 16.24 4.59 -5.33
CA GLN A 247 15.56 5.16 -6.54
C GLN A 247 15.60 4.37 -7.90
N GLU A 248 14.91 4.69 -9.01
CA GLU A 248 13.95 5.78 -9.38
C GLU A 248 13.01 5.36 -10.56
N ASN A 249 11.91 6.13 -10.79
CA ASN A 249 11.25 6.45 -12.09
C ASN A 249 10.67 5.32 -13.02
N SER A 250 9.78 5.57 -14.02
CA SER A 250 9.13 6.79 -14.57
C SER A 250 7.74 6.49 -15.23
N GLU A 251 7.11 7.52 -15.84
CA GLU A 251 5.80 7.57 -16.52
C GLU A 251 5.84 6.97 -17.98
N GLN A 252 4.87 7.03 -18.92
CA GLN A 252 3.71 7.93 -19.18
C GLN A 252 2.73 7.40 -20.30
N GLU A 253 1.46 7.84 -20.25
CA GLU A 253 0.46 8.13 -21.35
C GLU A 253 -0.02 7.19 -22.52
N ALA A 254 -1.06 7.70 -23.24
CA ALA A 254 -1.83 7.22 -24.42
C ALA A 254 -2.79 6.00 -24.25
N GLY A 255 -3.92 5.83 -24.97
CA GLY A 255 -4.65 6.68 -25.95
C GLY A 255 -5.02 5.91 -27.26
N SER A 256 -6.18 6.07 -27.94
CA SER A 256 -7.51 6.65 -27.62
C SER A 256 -8.57 6.19 -28.69
N GLU A 257 -9.76 6.82 -28.77
CA GLU A 257 -10.84 6.65 -29.81
C GLU A 257 -11.63 5.30 -29.87
N SER A 258 -12.87 5.18 -30.41
CA SER A 258 -14.03 6.11 -30.58
C SER A 258 -15.31 5.38 -31.02
N ALA A 259 -16.48 5.77 -30.47
CA ALA A 259 -17.85 5.66 -31.04
C ALA A 259 -18.45 4.24 -31.31
N PRO A 260 -19.78 4.10 -31.59
CA PRO A 260 -20.85 5.11 -31.64
C PRO A 260 -21.95 4.94 -30.57
N ALA A 261 -22.87 5.91 -30.53
CA ALA A 261 -24.14 5.84 -29.78
C ALA A 261 -25.28 5.24 -30.63
N ASP A 262 -26.42 4.99 -30.00
CA ASP A 262 -27.70 4.73 -30.67
C ASP A 262 -28.83 5.47 -29.93
N GLU A 263 -29.82 5.98 -30.65
CA GLU A 263 -30.86 6.89 -30.14
C GLU A 263 -32.20 6.18 -29.94
N SER A 264 -33.01 6.61 -28.96
CA SER A 264 -34.45 6.34 -28.96
C SER A 264 -35.23 7.31 -28.06
N GLU A 265 -35.76 8.37 -28.67
CA GLU A 265 -36.87 9.14 -28.09
C GLU A 265 -38.20 8.40 -28.30
N SER A 266 -39.09 8.48 -27.31
CA SER A 266 -40.55 8.51 -27.53
C SER A 266 -41.23 9.14 -26.30
N ALA A 267 -42.32 9.86 -26.52
CA ALA A 267 -42.90 10.79 -25.54
C ALA A 267 -44.33 10.40 -25.11
N GLU A 268 -44.80 11.03 -24.03
CA GLU A 268 -46.20 11.30 -23.65
C GLU A 268 -47.10 10.06 -23.33
N GLU A 269 -47.89 10.02 -22.26
CA GLU A 269 -49.03 10.90 -21.96
C GLU A 269 -49.38 10.98 -20.44
N GLN A 270 -50.58 11.47 -20.09
CA GLN A 270 -50.97 12.06 -18.79
C GLN A 270 -52.02 11.28 -17.97
N MET A 271 -52.08 11.57 -16.66
CA MET A 271 -53.29 11.75 -15.80
C MET A 271 -52.76 12.29 -14.44
N GLU A 272 -53.26 13.41 -13.87
CA GLU A 272 -54.56 13.62 -13.20
C GLU A 272 -54.86 12.62 -12.06
N ASP A 273 -55.36 12.99 -10.88
CA ASP A 273 -55.50 14.31 -10.20
C ASP A 273 -55.72 14.05 -8.69
N GLY A 274 -55.61 15.07 -7.81
CA GLY A 274 -55.82 14.91 -6.37
C GLY A 274 -55.65 16.20 -5.54
N GLU A 275 -56.69 17.03 -5.49
CA GLU A 275 -56.74 18.32 -4.78
C GLU A 275 -56.64 18.24 -3.23
N MET A 276 -56.36 19.42 -2.63
CA MET A 276 -56.79 19.88 -1.29
C MET A 276 -56.13 19.29 -0.03
N ASP A 277 -56.01 20.03 1.10
CA ASP A 277 -56.33 21.43 1.42
C ASP A 277 -55.47 21.95 2.60
N GLY A 278 -55.31 23.28 2.70
CA GLY A 278 -55.05 24.05 3.93
C GLY A 278 -53.73 23.86 4.73
N ALA A 279 -53.15 24.88 5.35
CA ALA A 279 -53.43 26.33 5.29
C ALA A 279 -52.19 27.12 5.79
N GLU A 280 -52.04 28.37 5.34
CA GLU A 280 -51.06 29.31 5.87
C GLU A 280 -51.50 29.87 7.23
N ILE A 281 -50.57 30.00 8.17
CA ILE A 281 -50.58 31.10 9.16
C ILE A 281 -49.16 31.64 9.25
N SER A 282 -48.95 32.86 8.75
CA SER A 282 -47.85 33.73 9.14
C SER A 282 -48.17 34.40 10.47
N ASP A 283 -47.17 34.59 11.32
CA ASP A 283 -47.16 35.68 12.31
C ASP A 283 -45.71 36.18 12.40
N ASP A 284 -45.52 37.49 12.29
CA ASP A 284 -44.22 38.17 12.18
C ASP A 284 -44.31 39.55 12.86
N ASP A 285 -43.16 40.15 13.16
CA ASP A 285 -42.96 41.41 13.89
C ASP A 285 -43.42 41.45 15.36
N MET A 286 -42.48 41.16 16.26
CA MET A 286 -42.33 41.92 17.50
C MET A 286 -40.89 42.38 17.62
N SER A 287 -40.65 43.63 17.23
CA SER A 287 -39.37 44.32 17.31
C SER A 287 -39.16 44.99 18.67
N GLU A 288 -37.95 44.87 19.24
CA GLU A 288 -37.48 45.74 20.34
C GLU A 288 -35.94 45.81 20.37
N GLU A 289 -35.39 47.04 20.39
CA GLU A 289 -33.96 47.32 20.62
C GLU A 289 -33.70 47.44 22.13
N GLY A 290 -32.59 46.88 22.67
CA GLY A 290 -32.39 46.92 24.14
C GLY A 290 -31.05 46.42 24.69
N ASP A 291 -30.03 47.27 24.59
CA ASP A 291 -28.81 47.39 25.44
C ASP A 291 -27.85 46.20 25.68
N GLU A 292 -26.62 46.58 26.06
CA GLU A 292 -25.51 45.72 26.49
C GLU A 292 -25.63 45.32 27.99
N ASP A 293 -24.63 44.58 28.52
CA ASP A 293 -24.50 44.19 29.94
C ASP A 293 -25.61 43.30 30.55
N SER A 294 -25.81 42.12 29.96
CA SER A 294 -26.32 40.94 30.69
C SER A 294 -25.22 39.89 30.94
N GLU A 295 -24.34 40.14 31.93
CA GLU A 295 -23.42 39.10 32.42
C GLU A 295 -24.21 37.95 33.06
N THR A 296 -24.50 36.89 32.29
CA THR A 296 -25.18 35.69 32.77
C THR A 296 -24.24 34.81 33.60
N PRO A 297 -24.43 34.66 34.93
CA PRO A 297 -23.47 33.95 35.78
C PRO A 297 -23.64 32.43 35.65
N GLY A 298 -23.11 31.85 34.57
CA GLY A 298 -23.24 30.42 34.29
C GLY A 298 -22.37 29.88 33.17
N GLU A 299 -21.97 30.71 32.20
CA GLU A 299 -21.10 30.25 31.11
C GLU A 299 -19.66 30.04 31.58
N MET A 300 -19.35 28.79 31.95
CA MET A 300 -17.97 28.29 31.92
C MET A 300 -17.47 28.32 30.47
N ARG A 301 -16.92 29.47 30.08
CA ARG A 301 -16.23 29.73 28.81
C ARG A 301 -15.35 28.51 28.50
N ARG A 302 -15.70 27.77 27.44
CA ARG A 302 -15.02 26.52 27.07
C ARG A 302 -13.51 26.79 27.00
N PRO A 303 -12.64 25.88 27.48
CA PRO A 303 -11.20 26.02 27.28
C PRO A 303 -10.96 26.15 25.77
N ALA A 304 -10.44 27.30 25.34
CA ALA A 304 -10.31 27.61 23.92
C ALA A 304 -9.53 26.49 23.21
N SER A 305 -10.08 25.96 22.12
CA SER A 305 -9.34 24.97 21.35
C SER A 305 -8.07 25.64 20.80
N PRO A 306 -6.95 24.91 20.66
CA PRO A 306 -5.80 25.39 19.90
C PRO A 306 -6.13 25.85 18.48
N PHE A 307 -7.35 25.60 17.98
CA PHE A 307 -7.82 25.98 16.65
C PHE A 307 -8.83 27.14 16.58
N ASP A 308 -9.35 27.68 17.68
CA ASP A 308 -10.50 28.62 17.64
C ASP A 308 -10.22 29.89 16.79
N ASP A 309 -9.02 30.48 16.91
CA ASP A 309 -8.59 31.63 16.08
C ASP A 309 -7.69 31.21 14.88
N PHE A 310 -7.54 29.91 14.61
CA PHE A 310 -6.37 29.43 13.86
C PHE A 310 -6.47 29.67 12.36
N ASN A 311 -7.64 29.44 11.77
CA ASN A 311 -7.85 29.61 10.33
C ASN A 311 -7.60 31.06 9.90
N GLU A 312 -8.02 32.06 10.70
CA GLU A 312 -7.72 33.48 10.45
C GLU A 312 -6.21 33.76 10.38
N LYS A 313 -5.43 33.16 11.30
CA LYS A 313 -3.97 33.35 11.41
C LYS A 313 -3.19 32.70 10.27
N VAL A 314 -3.82 31.82 9.49
CA VAL A 314 -3.25 31.11 8.33
C VAL A 314 -3.82 31.64 7.00
N ASP A 315 -4.72 32.64 7.04
CA ASP A 315 -5.47 33.10 5.86
C ASP A 315 -6.24 31.93 5.20
N TYR A 316 -6.81 31.06 6.04
CA TYR A 316 -7.68 29.95 5.65
C TYR A 316 -9.14 30.28 5.96
N LYS A 317 -10.04 29.82 5.10
CA LYS A 317 -11.46 30.09 5.17
C LYS A 317 -12.24 28.88 4.65
N VAL A 318 -13.37 28.61 5.28
CA VAL A 318 -14.40 27.71 4.78
C VAL A 318 -15.54 28.56 4.23
N PHE A 319 -16.10 28.22 3.06
CA PHE A 319 -17.24 28.95 2.51
C PHE A 319 -18.53 28.68 3.31
N THR A 320 -18.77 27.42 3.65
CA THR A 320 -19.88 26.95 4.49
C THR A 320 -19.52 25.60 5.09
N GLU A 321 -19.89 25.35 6.35
CA GLU A 321 -19.80 24.03 7.00
C GLU A 321 -21.15 23.26 6.93
N ALA A 322 -22.21 23.90 6.42
CA ALA A 322 -23.60 23.42 6.53
C ALA A 322 -23.89 22.10 5.78
N PHE A 323 -22.98 21.65 4.92
CA PHE A 323 -23.11 20.42 4.16
C PHE A 323 -22.12 19.33 4.59
N ASP A 324 -21.19 19.63 5.50
CA ASP A 324 -20.22 18.67 6.02
C ASP A 324 -20.89 17.60 6.91
N GLU A 325 -20.34 16.39 6.97
CA GLU A 325 -20.91 15.32 7.80
C GLU A 325 -19.84 14.50 8.55
N GLU A 326 -20.07 14.27 9.84
CA GLU A 326 -19.50 13.12 10.56
C GLU A 326 -20.54 11.99 10.55
N ILE A 327 -20.17 10.83 10.01
CA ILE A 327 -21.09 9.70 9.81
C ILE A 327 -20.42 8.38 10.22
N THR A 328 -21.17 7.43 10.78
CA THR A 328 -20.59 6.11 11.10
C THR A 328 -20.59 5.19 9.90
N ALA A 329 -19.67 4.22 9.90
CA ALA A 329 -19.63 3.19 8.87
C ALA A 329 -20.89 2.28 8.83
N GLU A 330 -21.68 2.24 9.92
CA GLU A 330 -22.94 1.48 10.00
C GLU A 330 -24.13 2.27 9.41
N GLU A 331 -24.00 3.59 9.23
CA GLU A 331 -25.01 4.45 8.56
C GLU A 331 -24.78 4.59 7.05
N LEU A 332 -23.53 4.49 6.58
CA LEU A 332 -23.19 4.59 5.16
C LEU A 332 -23.55 3.35 4.33
N CYS A 333 -23.70 2.17 4.95
CA CYS A 333 -23.63 0.88 4.27
C CYS A 333 -24.31 -0.24 5.07
N ASP A 334 -25.17 -1.02 4.42
CA ASP A 334 -25.94 -2.10 5.06
C ASP A 334 -25.03 -3.21 5.62
N GLU A 335 -25.46 -3.84 6.72
CA GLU A 335 -24.73 -4.91 7.42
C GLU A 335 -24.29 -6.05 6.48
N ALA A 336 -25.14 -6.43 5.51
CA ALA A 336 -24.84 -7.47 4.53
C ALA A 336 -23.84 -7.04 3.44
N GLU A 337 -23.79 -5.75 3.09
CA GLU A 337 -22.77 -5.21 2.18
C GLU A 337 -21.42 -5.06 2.93
N LEU A 338 -21.45 -4.56 4.17
CA LEU A 338 -20.28 -4.49 5.05
C LEU A 338 -19.63 -5.86 5.25
N ASP A 339 -20.41 -6.92 5.52
CA ASP A 339 -19.87 -8.27 5.67
C ASP A 339 -19.29 -8.82 4.36
N ARG A 340 -19.90 -8.52 3.21
CA ARG A 340 -19.35 -8.89 1.88
C ARG A 340 -18.02 -8.19 1.60
N LEU A 341 -17.94 -6.87 1.84
CA LEU A 341 -16.73 -6.08 1.67
C LEU A 341 -15.65 -6.50 2.68
N ARG A 342 -16.03 -6.82 3.91
CA ARG A 342 -15.11 -7.36 4.92
C ARG A 342 -14.56 -8.73 4.53
N ALA A 343 -15.39 -9.60 3.94
CA ALA A 343 -14.94 -10.89 3.40
C ALA A 343 -14.02 -10.76 2.17
N PHE A 344 -14.01 -9.62 1.48
CA PHE A 344 -13.00 -9.29 0.48
C PHE A 344 -11.68 -8.85 1.14
N LEU A 345 -11.72 -7.92 2.10
CA LEU A 345 -10.55 -7.49 2.87
C LEU A 345 -9.88 -8.67 3.63
N ASP A 346 -10.65 -9.57 4.23
CA ASP A 346 -10.13 -10.76 4.92
C ASP A 346 -9.40 -11.74 3.99
N LYS A 347 -9.70 -11.76 2.67
CA LYS A 347 -8.94 -12.56 1.69
C LYS A 347 -7.57 -11.94 1.39
N GLN A 348 -7.49 -10.62 1.30
CA GLN A 348 -6.20 -9.92 1.14
C GLN A 348 -5.34 -10.09 2.40
N LEU A 349 -5.94 -9.89 3.58
CA LEU A 349 -5.31 -10.13 4.88
C LEU A 349 -4.79 -11.57 5.06
N ALA A 350 -5.38 -12.57 4.40
CA ALA A 350 -5.04 -13.98 4.57
C ALA A 350 -3.56 -14.28 4.27
N HIS A 351 -2.96 -13.62 3.26
CA HIS A 351 -1.55 -13.79 2.94
C HIS A 351 -0.63 -13.25 4.05
N LEU A 352 -1.03 -12.15 4.68
CA LEU A 352 -0.22 -11.36 5.60
C LEU A 352 -0.31 -11.84 7.06
N GLN A 353 -1.26 -12.72 7.41
CA GLN A 353 -1.47 -13.17 8.79
C GLN A 353 -0.21 -13.73 9.47
N GLY A 354 0.69 -14.37 8.71
CA GLY A 354 1.96 -14.92 9.21
C GLY A 354 3.02 -13.87 9.54
N ALA A 355 3.08 -12.74 8.82
CA ALA A 355 3.91 -11.60 9.20
C ALA A 355 3.30 -10.87 10.40
N VAL A 356 2.00 -10.59 10.32
CA VAL A 356 1.22 -9.88 11.34
C VAL A 356 1.22 -10.59 12.69
N GLY A 357 1.10 -11.92 12.73
CA GLY A 357 1.16 -12.70 13.96
C GLY A 357 2.55 -12.61 14.64
N ARG A 358 3.62 -12.55 13.85
CA ARG A 358 4.99 -12.33 14.37
C ARG A 358 5.18 -10.91 14.89
N LEU A 359 4.69 -9.89 14.17
CA LEU A 359 4.71 -8.49 14.63
C LEU A 359 3.93 -8.34 15.93
N ALA A 360 2.68 -8.79 16.00
CA ALA A 360 1.84 -8.65 17.18
C ALA A 360 2.52 -9.28 18.41
N ASN A 361 3.10 -10.47 18.26
CA ASN A 361 3.86 -11.13 19.32
C ASN A 361 5.22 -10.46 19.64
N ARG A 362 5.81 -9.66 18.76
CA ARG A 362 7.05 -8.90 19.01
C ARG A 362 6.75 -7.56 19.69
N LEU A 363 5.75 -6.83 19.20
CA LEU A 363 5.25 -5.59 19.80
C LEU A 363 4.70 -5.87 21.21
N GLN A 364 3.81 -6.85 21.36
CA GLN A 364 3.28 -7.26 22.67
C GLN A 364 4.40 -7.63 23.65
N ARG A 365 5.49 -8.27 23.19
CA ARG A 365 6.64 -8.57 24.07
C ARG A 365 7.45 -7.32 24.46
N ARG A 366 7.71 -6.38 23.54
CA ARG A 366 8.37 -5.10 23.88
C ARG A 366 7.52 -4.31 24.88
N LEU A 367 6.22 -4.19 24.64
CA LEU A 367 5.27 -3.48 25.51
C LEU A 367 5.07 -4.17 26.87
N MET A 368 4.99 -5.51 26.91
CA MET A 368 4.95 -6.25 28.19
C MET A 368 6.28 -6.18 28.96
N ALA A 369 7.42 -6.00 28.28
CA ALA A 369 8.71 -5.77 28.94
C ALA A 369 8.80 -4.36 29.56
N GLN A 370 8.20 -3.34 28.94
CA GLN A 370 7.98 -2.02 29.56
C GLN A 370 6.95 -2.09 30.71
N GLN A 371 5.97 -3.00 30.62
CA GLN A 371 5.01 -3.29 31.69
C GLN A 371 5.60 -4.15 32.84
N ASN A 372 6.92 -4.41 32.86
CA ASN A 372 7.55 -5.04 34.02
C ASN A 372 7.36 -4.16 35.25
N ARG A 373 6.66 -4.72 36.25
CA ARG A 373 6.18 -4.03 37.45
C ARG A 373 7.34 -3.45 38.24
N SER A 374 7.61 -2.16 38.04
CA SER A 374 8.51 -1.42 38.91
C SER A 374 7.82 -1.22 40.27
N TRP A 375 8.59 -1.47 41.33
CA TRP A 375 8.19 -1.18 42.69
C TRP A 375 9.00 0.02 43.15
N ASP A 376 8.31 1.08 43.57
CA ASP A 376 8.96 2.14 44.31
C ASP A 376 9.17 1.63 45.74
N PHE A 377 10.42 1.63 46.20
CA PHE A 377 10.84 1.17 47.53
C PHE A 377 11.24 2.36 48.42
N ASP A 378 11.56 2.09 49.69
CA ASP A 378 11.95 3.10 50.67
C ASP A 378 10.86 4.19 50.83
N LEU A 379 9.59 3.76 50.89
CA LEU A 379 8.43 4.63 51.11
C LEU A 379 7.99 4.62 52.58
N GLU A 380 7.35 5.71 53.01
CA GLU A 380 6.72 5.85 54.33
C GLU A 380 5.31 5.22 54.40
N GLU A 381 4.68 4.97 53.25
CA GLU A 381 3.37 4.31 53.13
C GLU A 381 3.35 3.29 51.96
N GLY A 382 2.45 2.30 52.05
CA GLY A 382 2.25 1.29 51.00
C GLY A 382 2.13 -0.13 51.55
N TYR A 383 2.57 -1.11 50.76
CA TYR A 383 2.73 -2.50 51.22
C TYR A 383 4.08 -2.65 51.92
N LEU A 384 4.14 -3.40 53.02
CA LEU A 384 5.42 -3.68 53.70
C LEU A 384 6.38 -4.45 52.77
N ASP A 385 7.66 -4.08 52.75
CA ASP A 385 8.68 -4.82 52.02
C ASP A 385 9.36 -5.88 52.92
N PRO A 386 9.14 -7.19 52.70
CA PRO A 386 9.64 -8.22 53.61
C PRO A 386 11.17 -8.25 53.73
N ALA A 387 11.88 -7.81 52.68
CA ALA A 387 13.33 -7.72 52.66
C ALA A 387 13.89 -6.63 53.60
N ARG A 388 13.07 -5.65 54.00
CA ARG A 388 13.47 -4.49 54.81
C ARG A 388 12.94 -4.53 56.25
N LEU A 389 12.11 -5.53 56.61
CA LEU A 389 11.59 -5.72 57.97
C LEU A 389 12.69 -5.78 59.06
N THR A 390 13.91 -6.17 58.71
CA THR A 390 15.06 -6.12 59.62
C THR A 390 15.46 -4.70 60.02
N ARG A 391 15.26 -3.69 59.16
CA ARG A 391 15.50 -2.27 59.51
C ARG A 391 14.56 -1.80 60.62
N LEU A 392 13.29 -2.19 60.57
CA LEU A 392 12.28 -1.88 61.59
C LEU A 392 12.69 -2.35 63.01
N ILE A 393 13.53 -3.38 63.08
CA ILE A 393 14.06 -3.94 64.34
C ILE A 393 15.38 -3.26 64.77
N ILE A 394 16.20 -2.82 63.81
CA ILE A 394 17.55 -2.28 64.03
C ILE A 394 17.53 -0.75 64.26
N ASP A 395 16.72 -0.01 63.49
CA ASP A 395 16.51 1.43 63.62
C ASP A 395 15.02 1.78 63.40
N PRO A 396 14.21 1.79 64.48
CA PRO A 396 12.79 2.14 64.41
C PRO A 396 12.49 3.59 63.98
N MET A 397 13.50 4.46 63.83
CA MET A 397 13.32 5.86 63.41
C MET A 397 13.40 6.05 61.88
N GLN A 398 13.63 4.97 61.10
CA GLN A 398 13.61 5.02 59.63
C GLN A 398 12.29 4.42 59.08
N PRO A 399 11.26 5.23 58.77
CA PRO A 399 9.95 4.75 58.32
C PRO A 399 9.94 4.12 56.92
N LEU A 400 11.07 4.16 56.20
CA LEU A 400 11.24 3.77 54.79
C LEU A 400 11.26 2.24 54.57
N SER A 401 10.23 1.55 55.07
CA SER A 401 10.06 0.09 55.05
C SER A 401 8.91 -0.38 54.14
N PHE A 402 8.21 0.54 53.49
CA PHE A 402 7.13 0.23 52.55
C PHE A 402 7.59 0.29 51.09
N LYS A 403 6.79 -0.32 50.23
CA LYS A 403 6.89 -0.31 48.78
C LYS A 403 5.51 -0.20 48.13
N ARG A 404 5.46 0.34 46.91
CA ARG A 404 4.24 0.53 46.13
C ARG A 404 4.47 0.05 44.70
N GLU A 405 3.50 -0.67 44.15
CA GLU A 405 3.50 -1.03 42.72
C GLU A 405 3.26 0.26 41.93
N LYS A 406 4.13 0.54 40.95
CA LYS A 406 4.12 1.80 40.19
C LYS A 406 3.06 1.73 39.08
N ASP A 407 2.11 2.64 39.09
CA ASP A 407 1.07 2.70 38.06
C ASP A 407 1.68 2.94 36.67
N THR A 408 1.36 2.06 35.71
CA THR A 408 1.93 2.08 34.36
C THR A 408 1.13 3.00 33.44
N GLN A 409 1.69 4.18 33.14
CA GLN A 409 1.08 5.22 32.29
C GLN A 409 0.60 4.70 30.93
N PHE A 410 1.21 3.62 30.43
CA PHE A 410 0.83 2.93 29.18
C PHE A 410 -0.67 2.58 29.07
N ARG A 411 -1.36 2.28 30.18
CA ARG A 411 -2.81 2.00 30.16
C ARG A 411 -3.68 3.24 29.94
N ASP A 412 -3.13 4.42 30.13
CA ASP A 412 -3.82 5.71 29.97
C ASP A 412 -3.39 6.41 28.67
N THR A 413 -3.28 5.60 27.61
CA THR A 413 -2.91 6.03 26.26
C THR A 413 -4.07 5.77 25.29
N VAL A 414 -4.34 6.77 24.45
CA VAL A 414 -5.27 6.68 23.31
C VAL A 414 -4.54 6.98 21.99
N VAL A 415 -4.88 6.22 20.94
CA VAL A 415 -4.35 6.36 19.59
C VAL A 415 -5.51 6.57 18.62
N SER A 416 -5.48 7.64 17.83
CA SER A 416 -6.39 7.82 16.69
C SER A 416 -5.65 7.54 15.40
N LEU A 417 -6.11 6.53 14.65
CA LEU A 417 -5.67 6.27 13.28
C LEU A 417 -6.56 7.09 12.34
N VAL A 418 -5.97 8.03 11.60
CA VAL A 418 -6.66 8.91 10.64
C VAL A 418 -6.24 8.49 9.25
N ILE A 419 -7.20 8.08 8.42
CA ILE A 419 -6.92 7.39 7.15
C ILE A 419 -7.51 8.18 6.00
N ASP A 420 -6.68 8.46 5.01
CA ASP A 420 -7.09 9.12 3.78
C ASP A 420 -7.97 8.19 2.95
N ASN A 421 -9.13 8.71 2.52
CA ASN A 421 -10.05 8.07 1.59
C ASN A 421 -10.06 8.80 0.23
N SER A 422 -8.95 9.41 -0.15
CA SER A 422 -8.68 9.99 -1.48
C SER A 422 -8.85 9.00 -2.64
N GLY A 423 -9.04 9.55 -3.84
CA GLY A 423 -9.12 8.82 -5.10
C GLY A 423 -7.78 8.28 -5.58
N SER A 424 -6.66 8.86 -5.14
CA SER A 424 -5.31 8.32 -5.35
C SER A 424 -5.08 7.03 -4.55
N MET A 425 -5.68 6.92 -3.35
CA MET A 425 -5.60 5.70 -2.52
C MET A 425 -6.27 4.45 -3.15
N ARG A 426 -6.94 4.57 -4.31
CA ARG A 426 -7.73 3.49 -4.93
C ARG A 426 -6.92 2.20 -5.20
N GLY A 427 -7.52 1.06 -4.91
CA GLY A 427 -6.94 -0.26 -5.18
C GLY A 427 -5.94 -0.69 -4.11
N ARG A 428 -4.64 -0.70 -4.44
CA ARG A 428 -3.60 -1.20 -3.51
C ARG A 428 -3.42 -0.32 -2.26
N PRO A 429 -3.28 1.02 -2.35
CA PRO A 429 -2.95 1.83 -1.18
C PRO A 429 -4.02 1.73 -0.07
N ILE A 430 -5.30 1.85 -0.40
CA ILE A 430 -6.41 1.69 0.57
C ILE A 430 -6.48 0.27 1.15
N THR A 431 -6.09 -0.77 0.39
CA THR A 431 -6.01 -2.15 0.88
C THR A 431 -4.86 -2.32 1.88
N VAL A 432 -3.73 -1.64 1.64
CA VAL A 432 -2.63 -1.52 2.61
C VAL A 432 -3.13 -0.75 3.85
N ALA A 433 -3.70 0.45 3.70
CA ALA A 433 -4.20 1.27 4.81
C ALA A 433 -5.20 0.54 5.72
N ALA A 434 -6.22 -0.11 5.14
CA ALA A 434 -7.20 -0.91 5.85
C ALA A 434 -6.55 -2.08 6.61
N THR A 435 -5.51 -2.68 6.02
CA THR A 435 -4.69 -3.72 6.64
C THR A 435 -3.86 -3.19 7.80
N CYS A 436 -3.19 -2.04 7.62
CA CYS A 436 -2.45 -1.35 8.68
C CYS A 436 -3.35 -1.09 9.89
N ALA A 437 -4.55 -0.52 9.65
CA ALA A 437 -5.52 -0.20 10.68
C ALA A 437 -5.99 -1.43 11.47
N ASP A 438 -6.26 -2.55 10.79
CA ASP A 438 -6.63 -3.83 11.42
C ASP A 438 -5.49 -4.36 12.30
N ILE A 439 -4.26 -4.38 11.77
CA ILE A 439 -3.06 -4.83 12.50
C ILE A 439 -2.82 -3.99 13.76
N LEU A 440 -2.85 -2.68 13.61
CA LEU A 440 -2.56 -1.71 14.67
C LEU A 440 -3.63 -1.79 15.77
N ALA A 441 -4.90 -1.56 15.44
CA ALA A 441 -5.97 -1.54 16.44
C ALA A 441 -6.09 -2.86 17.20
N ARG A 442 -5.95 -4.00 16.50
CA ARG A 442 -6.01 -5.33 17.09
C ARG A 442 -4.82 -5.67 17.98
N THR A 443 -3.66 -5.05 17.76
CA THR A 443 -2.45 -5.28 18.56
C THR A 443 -2.38 -4.33 19.75
N LEU A 444 -2.76 -3.06 19.56
CA LEU A 444 -2.81 -2.04 20.61
C LEU A 444 -3.90 -2.34 21.66
N GLU A 445 -5.12 -2.73 21.25
CA GLU A 445 -6.17 -3.15 22.20
C GLU A 445 -5.74 -4.36 23.04
N ARG A 446 -4.98 -5.31 22.47
CA ARG A 446 -4.43 -6.46 23.21
C ARG A 446 -3.43 -6.05 24.30
N CYS A 447 -2.79 -4.90 24.16
CA CYS A 447 -1.88 -4.35 25.15
C CYS A 447 -2.62 -3.46 26.18
N GLY A 448 -3.89 -3.15 25.94
CA GLY A 448 -4.74 -2.31 26.80
C GLY A 448 -4.85 -0.84 26.37
N VAL A 449 -4.31 -0.47 25.21
CA VAL A 449 -4.37 0.89 24.65
C VAL A 449 -5.72 1.13 23.97
N LYS A 450 -6.28 2.33 24.13
CA LYS A 450 -7.52 2.74 23.44
C LYS A 450 -7.21 3.13 21.99
N VAL A 451 -8.01 2.68 21.03
CA VAL A 451 -7.79 2.98 19.61
C VAL A 451 -9.08 3.38 18.92
N GLU A 452 -9.11 4.52 18.26
CA GLU A 452 -10.12 4.84 17.24
C GLU A 452 -9.55 4.78 15.83
N ILE A 453 -10.45 4.55 14.87
CA ILE A 453 -10.15 4.50 13.44
C ILE A 453 -11.13 5.43 12.74
N LEU A 454 -10.57 6.44 12.10
CA LEU A 454 -11.24 7.53 11.42
C LEU A 454 -10.83 7.53 9.94
N GLY A 455 -11.77 7.87 9.06
CA GLY A 455 -11.53 8.13 7.64
C GLY A 455 -11.94 9.55 7.26
N PHE A 456 -11.37 10.10 6.19
CA PHE A 456 -11.79 11.40 5.65
C PHE A 456 -11.72 11.45 4.13
N THR A 457 -12.73 12.06 3.50
CA THR A 457 -12.77 12.39 2.06
C THR A 457 -13.87 13.44 1.83
N THR A 458 -14.19 13.79 0.59
CA THR A 458 -15.30 14.69 0.24
C THR A 458 -16.60 13.92 -0.08
N LYS A 459 -17.75 14.59 0.08
CA LYS A 459 -19.06 14.02 -0.28
C LYS A 459 -19.24 13.91 -1.79
N ALA A 460 -18.73 14.88 -2.55
CA ALA A 460 -18.80 14.95 -4.01
C ALA A 460 -17.43 15.17 -4.66
N TRP A 461 -17.31 14.80 -5.94
CA TRP A 461 -16.18 15.20 -6.78
C TRP A 461 -16.38 16.63 -7.27
N LYS A 462 -15.31 17.44 -7.29
CA LYS A 462 -15.27 18.79 -7.85
C LYS A 462 -16.31 19.74 -7.23
N GLY A 463 -16.41 19.72 -5.89
CA GLY A 463 -17.19 20.67 -5.10
C GLY A 463 -18.69 20.40 -5.11
N GLY A 464 -19.21 19.88 -3.99
CA GLY A 464 -20.62 19.60 -3.79
C GLY A 464 -21.49 20.85 -3.55
N GLN A 465 -22.42 20.75 -2.61
CA GLN A 465 -23.43 21.79 -2.36
C GLN A 465 -22.80 23.12 -1.93
N SER A 466 -21.62 23.10 -1.30
CA SER A 466 -20.83 24.30 -0.99
C SER A 466 -20.46 25.10 -2.26
N ARG A 467 -20.08 24.41 -3.33
CA ARG A 467 -19.78 25.03 -4.64
C ARG A 467 -21.06 25.54 -5.30
N GLU A 468 -22.14 24.77 -5.27
CA GLU A 468 -23.43 25.18 -5.84
C GLU A 468 -23.99 26.42 -5.14
N GLN A 469 -23.94 26.48 -3.80
CA GLN A 469 -24.33 27.64 -3.01
C GLN A 469 -23.42 28.86 -3.30
N TRP A 470 -22.12 28.67 -3.48
CA TRP A 470 -21.19 29.74 -3.89
C TRP A 470 -21.50 30.29 -5.29
N LEU A 471 -21.82 29.41 -6.25
CA LEU A 471 -22.25 29.78 -7.60
C LEU A 471 -23.58 30.57 -7.56
N ALA A 472 -24.56 30.10 -6.78
CA ALA A 472 -25.85 30.76 -6.59
C ALA A 472 -25.73 32.11 -5.87
N SER A 473 -24.78 32.24 -4.95
CA SER A 473 -24.46 33.48 -4.20
C SER A 473 -23.71 34.52 -5.04
N GLY A 474 -23.65 34.36 -6.36
CA GLY A 474 -23.02 35.32 -7.28
C GLY A 474 -21.50 35.26 -7.32
N LYS A 475 -20.89 34.15 -6.88
CA LYS A 475 -19.42 33.92 -6.87
C LYS A 475 -18.63 35.00 -6.10
N PRO A 476 -18.87 35.20 -4.79
CA PRO A 476 -18.06 36.11 -3.99
C PRO A 476 -16.57 35.75 -4.07
N PRO A 477 -15.66 36.74 -4.16
CA PRO A 477 -14.22 36.49 -4.25
C PRO A 477 -13.68 35.87 -2.96
N THR A 478 -12.54 35.17 -3.08
CA THR A 478 -11.87 34.45 -1.97
C THR A 478 -12.86 33.66 -1.07
N PRO A 479 -13.55 32.65 -1.63
CA PRO A 479 -14.51 31.86 -0.86
C PRO A 479 -13.83 30.95 0.17
N GLY A 480 -12.60 30.51 -0.07
CA GLY A 480 -11.95 29.46 0.72
C GLY A 480 -12.35 28.06 0.22
N ARG A 481 -12.50 27.08 1.11
CA ARG A 481 -12.97 25.72 0.77
C ARG A 481 -14.33 25.77 0.07
N LEU A 482 -14.47 24.97 -1.01
CA LEU A 482 -15.70 24.84 -1.81
C LEU A 482 -16.24 23.39 -1.94
N ASN A 483 -15.74 22.42 -1.19
CA ASN A 483 -16.26 21.05 -1.21
C ASN A 483 -16.70 20.59 0.18
N ASP A 484 -17.73 19.73 0.20
CA ASP A 484 -18.38 19.26 1.41
C ASP A 484 -17.58 18.08 1.98
N LEU A 485 -17.23 18.12 3.27
CA LEU A 485 -16.43 17.08 3.94
C LEU A 485 -17.29 15.87 4.35
N ARG A 486 -16.67 14.69 4.29
CA ARG A 486 -17.18 13.42 4.82
C ARG A 486 -16.14 12.83 5.77
N HIS A 487 -16.40 12.97 7.07
CA HIS A 487 -15.65 12.36 8.14
C HIS A 487 -16.30 11.04 8.56
N ILE A 488 -15.55 9.94 8.55
CA ILE A 488 -16.07 8.58 8.70
C ILE A 488 -15.56 7.97 10.00
N VAL A 489 -16.46 7.62 10.92
CA VAL A 489 -16.10 6.88 12.13
C VAL A 489 -16.23 5.37 11.85
N TYR A 490 -15.11 4.74 11.51
CA TYR A 490 -15.04 3.28 11.37
C TYR A 490 -15.09 2.60 12.75
N LYS A 491 -14.41 3.16 13.75
CA LYS A 491 -14.35 2.63 15.12
C LYS A 491 -14.10 3.75 16.14
N SER A 492 -15.01 3.95 17.09
CA SER A 492 -14.79 4.85 18.23
C SER A 492 -13.80 4.26 19.26
N ALA A 493 -13.11 5.10 20.03
CA ALA A 493 -12.04 4.67 20.94
C ALA A 493 -12.50 3.67 22.03
N ASP A 494 -13.75 3.75 22.46
CA ASP A 494 -14.36 2.85 23.45
C ASP A 494 -15.10 1.64 22.86
N ALA A 495 -15.35 1.62 21.54
CA ALA A 495 -15.99 0.49 20.87
C ALA A 495 -14.99 -0.67 20.71
N PRO A 496 -15.22 -1.87 21.25
CA PRO A 496 -14.25 -2.97 21.15
C PRO A 496 -14.03 -3.42 19.70
N TRP A 497 -12.78 -3.71 19.33
CA TRP A 497 -12.38 -4.17 17.99
C TRP A 497 -13.32 -5.23 17.38
N ARG A 498 -13.78 -6.19 18.19
CA ARG A 498 -14.66 -7.28 17.74
C ARG A 498 -15.98 -6.81 17.12
N ARG A 499 -16.52 -5.65 17.54
CA ARG A 499 -17.77 -5.10 16.98
C ARG A 499 -17.48 -4.35 15.67
N SER A 500 -16.49 -3.46 15.68
CA SER A 500 -16.17 -2.60 14.52
C SER A 500 -15.34 -3.28 13.42
N ARG A 501 -14.98 -4.57 13.55
CA ARG A 501 -14.19 -5.30 12.53
C ARG A 501 -14.79 -5.21 11.13
N ARG A 502 -16.12 -5.31 11.00
CA ARG A 502 -16.85 -5.24 9.72
C ARG A 502 -16.76 -3.87 9.06
N ASN A 503 -16.75 -2.81 9.87
CA ASN A 503 -16.80 -1.41 9.44
C ASN A 503 -15.63 -1.06 8.50
N LEU A 504 -14.45 -1.65 8.71
CA LEU A 504 -13.29 -1.50 7.82
C LEU A 504 -13.51 -2.04 6.40
N GLY A 505 -14.48 -2.92 6.19
CA GLY A 505 -14.89 -3.36 4.85
C GLY A 505 -15.34 -2.18 3.98
N LEU A 506 -15.96 -1.16 4.57
CA LEU A 506 -16.42 0.04 3.85
C LEU A 506 -15.30 0.78 3.10
N MET A 507 -14.04 0.69 3.53
CA MET A 507 -12.89 1.24 2.77
C MET A 507 -12.74 0.62 1.37
N MET A 508 -13.27 -0.59 1.15
CA MET A 508 -13.24 -1.31 -0.13
C MET A 508 -14.46 -0.99 -1.02
N ARG A 509 -15.35 -0.07 -0.59
CA ARG A 509 -16.59 0.25 -1.34
C ARG A 509 -16.30 1.15 -2.53
N GLU A 510 -16.82 0.78 -3.69
CA GLU A 510 -16.80 1.61 -4.90
C GLU A 510 -17.53 2.94 -4.66
N GLY A 511 -17.07 4.02 -5.29
CA GLY A 511 -17.65 5.36 -5.15
C GLY A 511 -17.41 6.08 -3.82
N LEU A 512 -16.87 5.41 -2.79
CA LEU A 512 -16.53 6.09 -1.53
C LEU A 512 -15.43 7.13 -1.72
N LEU A 513 -14.36 6.73 -2.43
CA LEU A 513 -13.06 7.42 -2.50
C LEU A 513 -13.05 8.61 -3.47
N LYS A 514 -12.80 9.84 -2.97
CA LYS A 514 -12.92 11.12 -3.72
C LYS A 514 -11.75 12.09 -3.51
N GLU A 515 -11.98 13.34 -3.12
CA GLU A 515 -10.95 14.36 -2.86
C GLU A 515 -10.57 14.36 -1.37
N ASN A 516 -9.48 15.03 -1.01
CA ASN A 516 -8.91 15.07 0.35
C ASN A 516 -8.54 16.50 0.81
N ILE A 517 -8.87 16.80 2.06
CA ILE A 517 -8.63 18.11 2.71
C ILE A 517 -8.05 17.85 4.11
N ASP A 518 -6.81 17.36 4.10
CA ASP A 518 -6.09 16.81 5.25
C ASP A 518 -5.99 17.75 6.46
N GLY A 519 -5.87 19.06 6.23
CA GLY A 519 -5.75 20.05 7.30
C GLY A 519 -6.99 20.07 8.22
N GLU A 520 -8.19 20.06 7.64
CA GLU A 520 -9.44 19.99 8.41
C GLU A 520 -9.66 18.60 9.02
N ALA A 521 -9.24 17.53 8.34
CA ALA A 521 -9.31 16.17 8.89
C ALA A 521 -8.40 15.98 10.13
N LEU A 522 -7.19 16.55 10.10
CA LEU A 522 -6.29 16.59 11.27
C LEU A 522 -6.88 17.44 12.40
N MET A 523 -7.48 18.59 12.09
CA MET A 523 -8.17 19.44 13.09
C MET A 523 -9.37 18.72 13.73
N TRP A 524 -10.18 18.02 12.94
CA TRP A 524 -11.29 17.20 13.42
C TRP A 524 -10.81 16.07 14.34
N ALA A 525 -9.86 15.25 13.88
CA ALA A 525 -9.27 14.18 14.68
C ALA A 525 -8.57 14.70 15.96
N HIS A 526 -7.99 15.89 15.90
CA HIS A 526 -7.34 16.54 17.04
C HIS A 526 -8.35 16.97 18.11
N ASN A 527 -9.41 17.68 17.71
CA ASN A 527 -10.47 18.10 18.63
C ASN A 527 -11.11 16.90 19.34
N ARG A 528 -11.33 15.79 18.61
CA ARG A 528 -11.79 14.51 19.18
C ARG A 528 -10.81 13.93 20.20
N LEU A 529 -9.51 13.91 19.87
CA LEU A 529 -8.47 13.48 20.81
C LEU A 529 -8.40 14.38 22.04
N MET A 530 -8.52 15.70 21.91
CA MET A 530 -8.48 16.63 23.04
C MET A 530 -9.65 16.41 24.01
N GLY A 531 -10.81 15.98 23.52
CA GLY A 531 -11.94 15.54 24.36
C GLY A 531 -11.70 14.23 25.14
N ARG A 532 -10.60 13.50 24.89
CA ARG A 532 -10.28 12.26 25.61
C ARG A 532 -9.66 12.52 26.99
N ARG A 533 -10.13 11.76 27.97
CA ARG A 533 -9.61 11.76 29.36
C ARG A 533 -8.21 11.16 29.50
N GLU A 534 -7.84 10.26 28.59
CA GLU A 534 -6.58 9.53 28.60
C GLU A 534 -5.40 10.51 28.48
N GLN A 535 -4.43 10.49 29.41
CA GLN A 535 -3.37 11.50 29.46
C GLN A 535 -2.49 11.52 28.21
N ARG A 536 -2.07 10.36 27.72
CA ARG A 536 -1.23 10.26 26.51
C ARG A 536 -2.11 10.12 25.26
N LYS A 537 -1.98 11.06 24.34
CA LYS A 537 -2.76 11.15 23.10
C LYS A 537 -1.82 11.05 21.90
N ILE A 538 -2.02 10.06 21.04
CA ILE A 538 -1.22 9.85 19.83
C ILE A 538 -2.14 9.94 18.61
N MET A 539 -1.75 10.67 17.58
CA MET A 539 -2.42 10.72 16.29
C MET A 539 -1.50 10.14 15.22
N MET A 540 -2.04 9.26 14.39
CA MET A 540 -1.31 8.61 13.30
C MET A 540 -2.09 8.78 12.01
N MET A 541 -1.62 9.70 11.17
CA MET A 541 -2.12 9.91 9.82
C MET A 541 -1.65 8.77 8.90
N ILE A 542 -2.47 8.36 7.95
CA ILE A 542 -2.17 7.38 6.91
C ILE A 542 -2.71 7.94 5.59
N SER A 543 -1.83 8.48 4.75
CA SER A 543 -2.18 9.14 3.48
C SER A 543 -1.16 8.78 2.39
N ASP A 544 -1.50 9.05 1.14
CA ASP A 544 -0.64 8.90 -0.02
C ASP A 544 -0.11 10.24 -0.58
N GLY A 545 -0.23 11.37 0.14
CA GLY A 545 0.64 12.52 -0.12
C GLY A 545 0.11 13.88 0.29
N ALA A 546 -0.46 14.60 -0.68
CA ALA A 546 -0.80 16.01 -0.61
C ALA A 546 -2.32 16.25 -0.72
N PRO A 547 -2.85 17.33 -0.14
CA PRO A 547 -4.28 17.62 -0.16
C PRO A 547 -4.71 18.20 -1.52
N VAL A 548 -5.69 17.57 -2.16
CA VAL A 548 -6.21 17.91 -3.49
C VAL A 548 -7.74 17.97 -3.48
N ASP A 549 -8.26 19.17 -3.74
CA ASP A 549 -9.66 19.43 -4.10
C ASP A 549 -9.70 20.42 -5.26
N ASP A 550 -10.20 20.00 -6.43
CA ASP A 550 -10.21 20.79 -7.66
C ASP A 550 -10.97 22.12 -7.48
N SER A 551 -12.02 22.11 -6.66
CA SER A 551 -12.88 23.29 -6.48
C SER A 551 -12.22 24.38 -5.69
N THR A 552 -11.64 24.02 -4.55
CA THR A 552 -10.92 24.94 -3.69
C THR A 552 -9.66 25.45 -4.39
N LEU A 553 -8.92 24.58 -5.10
CA LEU A 553 -7.71 24.98 -5.81
C LEU A 553 -7.98 25.79 -7.09
N SER A 554 -9.15 25.66 -7.73
CA SER A 554 -9.49 26.45 -8.94
C SER A 554 -9.89 27.91 -8.68
N VAL A 555 -10.12 28.30 -7.42
CA VAL A 555 -10.57 29.68 -7.05
C VAL A 555 -9.71 30.36 -5.98
N ASN A 556 -8.73 29.66 -5.42
CA ASN A 556 -7.75 30.16 -4.46
C ASN A 556 -6.32 29.95 -5.01
N PRO A 557 -5.24 30.41 -4.34
CA PRO A 557 -3.87 30.11 -4.77
C PRO A 557 -3.58 28.60 -4.84
N GLY A 558 -2.76 28.15 -5.77
CA GLY A 558 -2.49 26.71 -5.99
C GLY A 558 -1.86 25.96 -4.81
N ASN A 559 -1.33 26.67 -3.81
CA ASN A 559 -0.79 26.11 -2.57
C ASN A 559 -1.72 26.33 -1.34
N TYR A 560 -2.99 26.70 -1.54
CA TYR A 560 -3.90 27.09 -0.45
C TYR A 560 -4.12 25.97 0.58
N LEU A 561 -4.40 24.75 0.12
CA LEU A 561 -4.58 23.57 0.97
C LEU A 561 -3.25 23.12 1.60
N GLU A 562 -2.15 23.18 0.85
CA GLU A 562 -0.81 22.83 1.35
C GLU A 562 -0.36 23.77 2.48
N ARG A 563 -0.61 25.09 2.33
CA ARG A 563 -0.34 26.11 3.34
C ARG A 563 -1.12 25.83 4.63
N HIS A 564 -2.40 25.45 4.50
CA HIS A 564 -3.23 25.08 5.65
C HIS A 564 -2.71 23.81 6.34
N LEU A 565 -2.48 22.73 5.59
CA LEU A 565 -1.95 21.47 6.12
C LEU A 565 -0.63 21.67 6.88
N ARG A 566 0.34 22.38 6.28
CA ARG A 566 1.64 22.66 6.92
C ARG A 566 1.48 23.40 8.25
N ALA A 567 0.61 24.41 8.29
CA ALA A 567 0.36 25.17 9.50
C ALA A 567 -0.35 24.32 10.57
N VAL A 568 -1.33 23.48 10.19
CA VAL A 568 -2.03 22.56 11.12
C VAL A 568 -1.04 21.58 11.73
N ILE A 569 -0.14 21.01 10.94
CA ILE A 569 0.92 20.11 11.42
C ILE A 569 1.84 20.85 12.40
N GLU A 570 2.31 22.07 12.07
CA GLU A 570 3.14 22.88 12.98
C GLU A 570 2.42 23.17 14.31
N GLN A 571 1.14 23.54 14.26
CA GLN A 571 0.32 23.83 15.43
C GLN A 571 0.18 22.60 16.34
N ILE A 572 -0.03 21.42 15.77
CA ILE A 572 -0.11 20.16 16.54
C ILE A 572 1.28 19.78 17.08
N GLU A 573 2.33 19.77 16.26
CA GLU A 573 3.68 19.38 16.70
C GLU A 573 4.32 20.34 17.74
N THR A 574 3.94 21.62 17.74
CA THR A 574 4.58 22.64 18.61
C THR A 574 3.73 23.13 19.78
N ARG A 575 2.40 23.08 19.69
CA ARG A 575 1.49 23.69 20.71
C ARG A 575 0.48 22.73 21.31
N SER A 576 0.41 21.48 20.85
CA SER A 576 -0.50 20.47 21.39
C SER A 576 0.21 19.42 22.26
N PRO A 577 -0.48 18.81 23.24
CA PRO A 577 -0.02 17.58 23.89
C PRO A 577 -0.19 16.31 23.02
N VAL A 578 -0.82 16.41 21.85
CA VAL A 578 -1.06 15.27 20.94
C VAL A 578 0.21 14.93 20.17
N GLU A 579 0.66 13.68 20.28
CA GLU A 579 1.79 13.16 19.52
C GLU A 579 1.39 12.82 18.08
N LEU A 580 1.60 13.73 17.14
CA LEU A 580 1.38 13.51 15.71
C LEU A 580 2.48 12.66 15.03
N LEU A 581 2.04 11.82 14.10
CA LEU A 581 2.81 10.97 13.19
C LEU A 581 2.10 10.81 11.84
N ALA A 582 2.85 10.41 10.81
CA ALA A 582 2.31 9.98 9.54
C ALA A 582 2.92 8.67 9.02
N ILE A 583 2.11 7.94 8.25
CA ILE A 583 2.52 6.82 7.40
C ILE A 583 2.19 7.22 5.96
N GLY A 584 3.23 7.32 5.12
CA GLY A 584 3.09 7.57 3.69
C GLY A 584 2.94 6.24 2.96
N ILE A 585 1.83 6.04 2.25
CA ILE A 585 1.63 4.82 1.45
C ILE A 585 2.00 5.09 -0.01
N GLY A 586 3.07 4.42 -0.46
CA GLY A 586 3.67 4.60 -1.79
C GLY A 586 4.36 5.95 -2.03
N HIS A 587 4.25 6.91 -1.10
CA HIS A 587 4.69 8.29 -1.27
C HIS A 587 5.39 8.85 -0.02
N ASP A 588 6.36 9.73 -0.23
CA ASP A 588 7.12 10.40 0.82
C ASP A 588 6.31 11.53 1.49
N VAL A 589 5.93 11.31 2.75
CA VAL A 589 5.24 12.30 3.60
C VAL A 589 6.17 13.01 4.60
N THR A 590 7.48 12.75 4.58
CA THR A 590 8.48 13.45 5.44
C THR A 590 8.52 14.96 5.14
N ARG A 591 8.15 15.34 3.92
CA ARG A 591 7.98 16.73 3.44
C ARG A 591 6.99 17.56 4.26
N TYR A 592 6.09 16.90 5.00
CA TYR A 592 5.05 17.54 5.81
C TYR A 592 5.21 17.22 7.30
N TYR A 593 5.41 15.95 7.65
CA TYR A 593 5.41 15.47 9.03
C TYR A 593 6.81 15.14 9.52
N ARG A 594 7.20 15.65 10.70
CA ARG A 594 8.54 15.41 11.27
C ARG A 594 8.75 13.96 11.73
N ARG A 595 7.65 13.24 11.97
CA ARG A 595 7.64 11.81 12.29
C ARG A 595 6.83 11.06 11.24
N ALA A 596 7.46 10.83 10.10
CA ALA A 596 6.91 10.08 8.98
C ALA A 596 7.60 8.72 8.84
N VAL A 597 6.86 7.76 8.25
CA VAL A 597 7.39 6.47 7.78
C VAL A 597 6.78 6.20 6.41
N THR A 598 7.60 6.06 5.38
CA THR A 598 7.14 5.70 4.02
C THR A 598 7.11 4.19 3.88
N ILE A 599 6.05 3.65 3.26
CA ILE A 599 5.76 2.22 3.16
C ILE A 599 5.19 1.92 1.77
N VAL A 600 5.81 1.00 1.03
CA VAL A 600 5.36 0.58 -0.31
C VAL A 600 4.47 -0.66 -0.21
N ASP A 601 4.74 -1.56 0.76
CA ASP A 601 3.96 -2.79 0.96
C ASP A 601 3.53 -3.10 2.41
N ALA A 602 2.43 -3.83 2.56
CA ALA A 602 1.89 -4.26 3.85
C ALA A 602 2.77 -5.33 4.56
N ASP A 603 3.75 -5.91 3.87
CA ASP A 603 4.81 -6.72 4.50
C ASP A 603 5.97 -5.87 5.04
N GLU A 604 6.33 -4.76 4.39
CA GLU A 604 7.36 -3.81 4.88
C GLU A 604 6.92 -3.12 6.17
N LEU A 605 5.62 -2.80 6.24
CA LEU A 605 4.91 -2.40 7.46
C LEU A 605 5.28 -3.29 8.66
N ALA A 606 5.44 -4.60 8.45
CA ALA A 606 5.76 -5.54 9.53
C ALA A 606 7.20 -5.36 10.08
N GLY A 607 8.12 -4.89 9.24
CA GLY A 607 9.45 -4.44 9.66
C GLY A 607 9.36 -3.06 10.32
N ALA A 608 9.14 -2.02 9.51
CA ALA A 608 9.27 -0.62 9.88
C ALA A 608 8.41 -0.24 11.11
N MET A 609 7.15 -0.68 11.18
CA MET A 609 6.32 -0.36 12.33
C MET A 609 6.75 -1.05 13.62
N THR A 610 7.43 -2.20 13.58
CA THR A 610 7.83 -2.86 14.84
C THR A 610 8.90 -2.06 15.58
N GLU A 611 9.66 -1.22 14.88
CA GLU A 611 10.73 -0.41 15.44
C GLU A 611 10.26 1.02 15.70
N GLN A 612 9.53 1.63 14.75
CA GLN A 612 8.94 2.95 14.95
C GLN A 612 7.82 2.96 16.00
N LEU A 613 6.97 1.93 16.11
CA LEU A 613 6.01 1.83 17.23
C LEU A 613 6.73 1.59 18.56
N ALA A 614 7.83 0.84 18.57
CA ALA A 614 8.59 0.59 19.80
C ALA A 614 9.20 1.88 20.35
N SER A 615 9.92 2.64 19.51
CA SER A 615 10.51 3.94 19.87
C SER A 615 9.46 5.01 20.19
N LEU A 616 8.22 4.83 19.72
CA LEU A 616 7.08 5.65 20.13
C LEU A 616 6.56 5.31 21.51
N PHE A 617 6.46 4.04 21.89
CA PHE A 617 6.00 3.66 23.23
C PHE A 617 7.11 3.71 24.29
N GLU A 618 8.37 3.84 23.90
CA GLU A 618 9.47 4.20 24.80
C GLU A 618 9.26 5.60 25.42
N ASP A 619 9.34 5.68 26.75
CA ASP A 619 9.13 6.92 27.49
C ASP A 619 10.24 7.95 27.18
N LYS A 620 9.90 8.97 26.40
CA LYS A 620 10.72 10.19 26.36
C LYS A 620 10.70 10.81 27.75
N PRO A 621 11.87 11.01 28.42
CA PRO A 621 11.90 11.70 29.69
C PRO A 621 11.32 13.10 29.49
N ALA A 622 10.22 13.40 30.19
CA ALA A 622 9.52 14.66 30.05
C ALA A 622 10.53 15.81 30.18
N LYS A 623 10.53 16.75 29.22
CA LYS A 623 11.41 17.91 29.24
C LYS A 623 11.14 18.68 30.53
N ALA A 624 11.99 18.47 31.54
CA ALA A 624 11.82 19.04 32.86
C ALA A 624 11.74 20.56 32.72
N SER A 625 10.57 21.11 32.97
CA SER A 625 10.35 22.56 32.94
C SER A 625 11.32 23.16 33.95
N ARG A 626 12.26 23.97 33.47
CA ARG A 626 13.17 24.75 34.34
C ARG A 626 12.38 25.89 34.99
N GLY A 627 11.42 25.52 35.83
CA GLY A 627 10.77 26.42 36.77
C GLY A 627 11.87 27.03 37.64
N SER A 628 12.10 28.32 37.47
CA SER A 628 13.15 29.01 38.21
C SER A 628 12.74 29.12 39.67
N LEU A 629 13.27 28.24 40.52
CA LEU A 629 13.18 28.37 41.96
C LEU A 629 13.88 29.66 42.40
N ARG A 630 13.10 30.75 42.46
CA ARG A 630 13.49 32.00 43.10
C ARG A 630 13.85 31.69 44.54
N ARG A 631 15.15 31.76 44.85
CA ARG A 631 15.65 31.68 46.23
C ARG A 631 15.13 32.89 47.01
N ALA A 632 14.43 32.62 48.10
CA ALA A 632 14.02 33.59 49.11
C ALA A 632 14.26 32.94 50.47
N GLY A 633 14.96 33.65 51.37
CA GLY A 633 15.67 33.05 52.50
C GLY A 633 17.14 32.84 52.14
#